data_AF-A0A7Y7NNJ0-F1
#
_entry.id   AF-A0A7Y7NNJ0-F1
#
_cell.length_a   1.000
_cell.length_b   1.000
_cell.length_c   1.000
_cell.angle_alpha   90.00
_cell.angle_beta   90.00
_cell.angle_gamma   90.00
#
_symmetry.space_group_name_H-M   'P 1'
#
loop_
_entity.id
_entity.type
_entity.pdbx_description
1 polymer ?
#
loop_
_entity_poly.entity_id
_entity_poly.type
_entity_poly.pdbx_seq_one_letter_code
_entity_poly.pdbx_strand_id
1 'polypeptide(L)' 'MKWISIKEKLPEDNLPVILFTPFDYFGELHSCVGTAESIRSCTVASGRSMAPIFTHWVPLPENPSESSCISGK' A
#
# COMPACT_ATOMS: atom_id res chain seq x y z
N MET A 1 1.63 13.70 -1.90
CA MET A 1 1.97 12.29 -2.20
C MET A 1 1.15 11.82 -3.40
N LYS A 2 1.73 10.98 -4.26
CA LYS A 2 1.06 10.43 -5.46
C LYS A 2 1.11 8.90 -5.41
N TRP A 3 -0.03 8.25 -5.65
CA TRP A 3 -0.15 6.80 -5.79
C TRP A 3 0.64 6.27 -6.99
N ILE A 4 1.41 5.21 -6.79
CA ILE A 4 2.24 4.55 -7.80
C ILE A 4 1.61 3.22 -8.17
N SER A 5 1.37 2.96 -9.46
CA SER A 5 0.79 1.69 -9.89
C SER A 5 1.80 0.56 -9.73
N ILE A 6 1.35 -0.60 -9.24
CA ILE A 6 2.20 -1.80 -9.16
C ILE A 6 2.64 -2.33 -10.53
N LYS A 7 1.96 -1.90 -11.61
CA LYS A 7 2.33 -2.22 -13.00
C LYS A 7 3.49 -1.36 -13.50
N GLU A 8 3.65 -0.17 -12.95
CA GLU A 8 4.75 0.73 -13.29
C GLU A 8 6.01 0.35 -12.51
N LYS A 9 5.87 0.19 -11.19
CA LYS A 9 6.99 -0.11 -10.29
C LYS A 9 6.49 -0.73 -8.99
N LEU A 10 7.21 -1.74 -8.50
CA LEU A 10 7.05 -2.26 -7.14
C LEU A 10 7.88 -1.44 -6.14
N PRO A 11 7.44 -1.34 -4.88
CA PRO A 11 8.27 -0.76 -3.83
C PRO A 11 9.54 -1.58 -3.65
N GLU A 12 10.54 -1.00 -2.99
CA GLU A 12 11.76 -1.73 -2.63
C GLU A 12 11.44 -2.92 -1.73
N ASP A 13 12.17 -4.01 -1.90
CA ASP A 13 12.01 -5.20 -1.06
C ASP A 13 12.29 -4.83 0.41
N ASN A 14 11.39 -5.25 1.30
CA ASN A 14 11.36 -4.92 2.74
C ASN A 14 11.05 -3.45 3.12
N LEU A 15 10.76 -2.55 2.17
CA LEU A 15 10.33 -1.19 2.51
C LEU A 15 8.82 -1.19 2.88
N PRO A 16 8.45 -0.70 4.07
CA PRO A 16 7.04 -0.59 4.45
C PRO A 16 6.37 0.56 3.69
N VAL A 17 5.26 0.25 3.04
CA VAL A 17 4.48 1.19 2.21
C VAL A 17 2.99 1.05 2.51
N ILE A 18 2.21 2.07 2.16
CA ILE A 18 0.76 1.97 2.16
C ILE A 18 0.33 1.36 0.83
N LEU A 19 -0.35 0.23 0.88
CA LEU A 19 -0.94 -0.46 -0.26
C LEU A 19 -2.40 -0.07 -0.39
N PHE A 20 -2.89 0.01 -1.62
CA PHE A 20 -4.26 0.33 -1.95
C PHE A 20 -4.87 -0.72 -2.87
N THR A 21 -6.12 -1.06 -2.60
CA THR A 21 -6.92 -1.91 -3.46
C THR A 21 -8.33 -1.33 -3.68
N PRO A 22 -8.73 -1.09 -4.94
CA PRO A 22 -10.10 -0.82 -5.32
C PRO A 22 -10.81 -2.18 -5.43
N PHE A 23 -11.38 -2.67 -4.33
CA PHE A 23 -12.18 -3.89 -4.37
C PHE A 23 -13.62 -3.54 -4.78
N ASP A 24 -13.91 -3.63 -6.08
CA ASP A 24 -15.28 -3.56 -6.61
C ASP A 24 -16.22 -4.60 -5.92
N TYR A 25 -15.65 -5.70 -5.40
CA TYR A 25 -16.41 -6.77 -4.74
C TYR A 25 -16.96 -6.41 -3.34
N PHE A 26 -16.39 -5.42 -2.65
CA PHE A 26 -16.85 -5.01 -1.30
C PHE A 26 -17.46 -3.60 -1.28
N GLY A 27 -17.43 -2.86 -2.39
CA GLY A 27 -17.98 -1.50 -2.46
C GLY A 27 -17.19 -0.46 -1.66
N GLU A 28 -16.04 -0.82 -1.10
CA GLU A 28 -15.21 0.03 -0.23
C GLU A 28 -13.75 0.07 -0.68
N LEU A 29 -13.15 1.25 -0.54
CA LEU A 29 -11.73 1.47 -0.79
C LEU A 29 -10.93 0.99 0.42
N HIS A 30 -10.04 0.03 0.22
CA HIS A 30 -9.19 -0.49 1.30
C HIS A 30 -7.74 -0.08 1.12
N SER A 31 -7.12 0.30 2.24
CA SER A 31 -5.68 0.52 2.34
C SER A 31 -5.11 -0.18 3.56
N CYS A 32 -3.88 -0.67 3.46
CA CYS A 32 -3.15 -1.30 4.55
C CYS A 32 -1.64 -1.05 4.43
N VAL A 33 -0.90 -1.25 5.51
CA VAL A 33 0.56 -1.22 5.47
C VAL A 33 1.09 -2.60 5.07
N GLY A 34 2.00 -2.64 4.11
CA GLY A 34 2.62 -3.87 3.62
C GLY A 34 3.93 -3.61 2.89
N THR A 35 4.42 -4.62 2.18
CA THR A 35 5.69 -4.57 1.44
C THR A 35 5.52 -5.05 -0.01
N ALA A 36 6.61 -5.05 -0.78
CA ALA A 36 6.65 -5.68 -2.10
C ALA A 36 6.20 -7.16 -2.07
N GLU A 37 6.53 -7.88 -0.99
CA GLU A 37 6.12 -9.28 -0.82
C GLU A 37 4.61 -9.42 -0.64
N SER A 38 3.97 -8.50 0.10
CA SER A 38 2.51 -8.48 0.25
C SER A 38 1.79 -8.36 -1.09
N ILE A 39 2.31 -7.54 -2.01
CA ILE A 39 1.77 -7.41 -3.37
C ILE A 39 1.92 -8.71 -4.16
N ARG A 40 3.07 -9.39 -4.04
CA ARG A 40 3.37 -10.64 -4.78
C ARG A 40 2.58 -11.83 -4.24
N SER A 41 2.37 -11.89 -2.93
CA SER A 41 1.75 -13.04 -2.26
C SER A 41 0.22 -12.92 -2.20
N CYS A 42 -0.32 -11.72 -1.97
CA CYS A 42 -1.76 -11.49 -1.89
C CYS A 42 -2.37 -11.36 -3.29
N THR A 43 -2.76 -12.49 -3.87
CA THR A 43 -3.39 -12.57 -5.18
C THR A 43 -4.79 -13.17 -5.08
N VAL A 44 -5.68 -12.76 -5.99
CA VAL A 44 -7.03 -13.29 -6.14
C VAL A 44 -7.23 -13.84 -7.53
N ALA A 45 -8.12 -14.83 -7.65
CA ALA A 45 -8.55 -15.33 -8.94
C ALA A 45 -9.34 -14.24 -9.67
N SER A 46 -8.82 -13.80 -10.81
CA SER A 46 -9.49 -12.91 -11.75
C SER A 46 -9.72 -13.68 -13.04
N GLY A 47 -10.88 -14.32 -13.14
CA GLY A 47 -11.20 -15.25 -14.21
C GLY A 47 -10.32 -16.51 -14.16
N ARG A 48 -9.48 -16.70 -15.19
CA ARG A 48 -8.56 -17.86 -15.32
C ARG A 48 -7.15 -17.61 -14.79
N SER A 49 -6.85 -16.40 -14.32
CA SER A 49 -5.52 -15.99 -13.89
C SER A 49 -5.52 -15.49 -12.45
N MET A 50 -4.40 -15.60 -11.75
CA MET A 50 -4.20 -14.95 -10.46
C MET A 50 -3.70 -13.51 -10.70
N ALA A 51 -4.34 -12.54 -10.05
CA ALA A 51 -3.96 -11.14 -10.10
C ALA A 51 -3.71 -10.61 -8.68
N PRO A 52 -2.71 -9.74 -8.48
CA PRO A 52 -2.49 -9.09 -7.19
C PRO A 52 -3.72 -8.29 -6.74
N ILE A 53 -4.05 -8.41 -5.47
CA ILE A 53 -5.15 -7.67 -4.81
C ILE A 53 -4.83 -6.17 -4.85
N PHE A 54 -3.61 -5.81 -4.50
CA PHE A 54 -3.18 -4.42 -4.43
C PHE A 54 -2.85 -3.87 -5.80
N THR A 55 -3.31 -2.65 -6.09
CA THR A 55 -3.13 -2.01 -7.41
C THR A 55 -2.19 -0.82 -7.37
N HIS A 56 -2.10 -0.15 -6.22
CA HIS A 56 -1.27 1.03 -6.03
C HIS A 56 -0.58 1.01 -4.67
N TRP A 57 0.51 1.76 -4.55
CA TRP A 57 1.19 1.99 -3.29
C TRP A 57 1.69 3.44 -3.17
N VAL A 58 1.94 3.87 -1.93
CA VAL A 58 2.68 5.10 -1.61
C VAL A 58 3.67 4.85 -0.48
N PRO A 59 4.83 5.52 -0.47
CA PRO A 59 5.74 5.45 0.66
C PRO A 59 5.04 5.95 1.93
N LEU A 60 5.35 5.32 3.07
CA LEU A 60 4.91 5.85 4.35
C LEU A 60 5.43 7.28 4.53
N PRO A 61 4.65 8.18 5.15
CA PRO A 61 5.16 9.47 5.54
C PRO A 61 6.35 9.28 6.48
N GLU A 62 7.34 10.15 6.38
CA GLU A 62 8.40 10.22 7.39
C GLU A 62 7.72 10.34 8.76
N ASN A 63 8.11 9.48 9.70
CA ASN A 63 7.63 9.58 11.07
C ASN A 63 7.79 11.04 11.52
N PRO A 64 6.77 11.66 12.14
CA PRO A 64 7.00 12.92 12.80
C PRO A 64 8.09 12.64 13.83
N SER A 65 9.30 13.18 13.60
CA SER A 65 10.31 13.21 14.64
C SER A 65 9.63 13.83 15.87
N GLU A 66 9.87 13.28 17.06
CA GLU A 66 9.21 13.65 18.32
C GLU A 66 9.35 15.15 18.73
N SER A 67 9.82 16.02 17.83
CA SER A 67 9.97 17.46 18.02
C SER A 67 8.66 18.27 17.84
N SER A 68 7.49 17.63 17.85
CA SER A 68 6.19 18.33 17.85
C SER A 68 5.32 18.02 19.06
N CYS A 69 5.87 17.41 20.12
CA CYS A 69 5.31 17.57 21.46
C CYS A 69 5.79 18.91 22.01
N ILE A 70 5.24 20.02 21.50
CA ILE A 70 5.31 21.29 22.23
C ILE A 70 4.44 21.08 23.46
N SER A 71 5.11 20.77 24.57
CA SER A 71 4.54 20.81 25.91
C SER A 71 3.89 22.18 26.09
N GLY A 72 2.55 22.21 26.03
CA GLY A 72 1.76 23.38 26.39
C GLY A 72 2.06 23.71 27.84
N LYS A 73 2.82 24.77 28.04
CA LYS A 73 3.17 25.33 29.35
C LYS A 73 2.24 26.49 29.66
#